data_AF-A0AAP2DHR1-F1
#
_entry.id   AF-A0AAP2DHR1-F1
#
_cell.length_a   1.000
_cell.length_b   1.000
_cell.length_c   1.000
_cell.angle_alpha   90.00
_cell.angle_beta   90.00
_cell.angle_gamma   90.00
#
_symmetry.space_group_name_H-M   'P 1'
#
loop_
_entity.id
_entity.type
_entity.pdbx_description
1 polymer ?
#
loop_
_entity_poly.entity_id
_entity_poly.type
_entity_poly.pdbx_seq_one_letter_code
_entity_poly.pdbx_strand_id
1 'polypeptide(L)'
;MRIGNVPEINAVKQHLDQLKEQRLVKEWEIPYEGILTRLTAAIFFLTPTEDSRLEEIWKELSRHKMFQYRQNEEKKLSRLEWRVEFNKGFEL
;
A
#
# COMPACT_ATOMS: atom_id res chain seq x y z
N MET A 1 -15.95 15.03 -15.74
CA MET A 1 -15.79 14.02 -14.67
C MET A 1 -14.87 12.92 -15.19
N ARG A 2 -13.63 12.83 -14.71
CA ARG A 2 -12.70 11.74 -15.05
C ARG A 2 -12.65 10.78 -13.86
N ILE A 3 -13.15 9.57 -14.08
CA ILE A 3 -13.14 8.44 -13.17
C ILE A 3 -11.70 7.89 -13.14
N GLY A 4 -11.16 7.67 -11.94
CA GLY A 4 -10.23 6.56 -11.68
C GLY A 4 -8.76 6.66 -12.13
N ASN A 5 -8.15 7.84 -12.23
CA ASN A 5 -6.70 7.94 -12.42
C ASN A 5 -6.13 8.97 -11.45
N VAL A 6 -5.91 8.53 -10.22
CA VAL A 6 -5.41 9.41 -9.16
C VAL A 6 -3.88 9.30 -9.16
N PRO A 7 -3.14 10.34 -9.60
CA PRO A 7 -1.68 10.30 -9.77
C PRO A 7 -0.94 9.74 -8.55
N GLU A 8 -1.48 9.96 -7.36
CA GLU A 8 -0.91 9.52 -6.10
C GLU A 8 -1.02 7.99 -5.90
N ILE A 9 -2.04 7.30 -6.43
CA ILE A 9 -2.08 5.81 -6.42
C ILE A 9 -0.95 5.29 -7.30
N ASN A 10 -0.79 5.87 -8.50
CA ASN A 10 0.27 5.46 -9.42
C ASN A 10 1.66 5.73 -8.82
N ALA A 11 1.84 6.83 -8.10
CA ALA A 11 3.08 7.12 -7.38
C ALA A 11 3.36 6.08 -6.28
N VAL A 12 2.36 5.66 -5.51
CA VAL A 12 2.51 4.59 -4.50
C VAL A 12 2.86 3.26 -5.17
N LYS A 13 2.17 2.87 -6.24
CA LYS A 13 2.46 1.64 -7.00
C LYS A 13 3.89 1.61 -7.51
N GLN A 14 4.32 2.70 -8.17
CA GLN A 14 5.69 2.84 -8.65
C GLN A 14 6.70 2.74 -7.50
N HIS A 15 6.39 3.34 -6.35
CA HIS A 15 7.28 3.24 -5.19
C HIS A 15 7.34 1.80 -4.64
N LEU A 16 6.23 1.08 -4.58
CA LEU A 16 6.20 -0.33 -4.17
C LEU A 16 6.95 -1.24 -5.16
N ASP A 17 6.87 -0.97 -6.46
CA ASP A 17 7.67 -1.65 -7.48
C ASP A 17 9.17 -1.39 -7.29
N GLN A 18 9.57 -0.15 -6.99
CA GLN A 18 10.97 0.17 -6.65
C GLN A 18 11.44 -0.58 -5.39
N LEU A 19 10.62 -0.65 -4.34
CA LEU A 19 10.94 -1.41 -3.13
C LEU A 19 11.09 -2.91 -3.41
N LYS A 20 10.35 -3.42 -4.40
CA LYS A 20 10.48 -4.80 -4.88
C LYS A 20 11.77 -5.02 -5.66
N GLU A 21 12.15 -4.09 -6.54
CA GLU A 21 13.44 -4.11 -7.24
C GLU A 21 14.63 -4.04 -6.27
N GLN A 22 14.50 -3.27 -5.20
CA GLN A 22 15.47 -3.17 -4.10
C GLN A 22 15.49 -4.41 -3.18
N ARG A 23 14.64 -5.41 -3.43
CA ARG A 23 14.46 -6.62 -2.61
C ARG A 23 14.02 -6.33 -1.17
N LEU A 24 13.42 -5.17 -0.90
CA LEU A 24 12.84 -4.86 0.40
C LEU A 24 11.45 -5.48 0.52
N VAL A 25 10.65 -5.38 -0.55
CA VAL A 25 9.33 -6.00 -0.64
C VAL A 25 9.42 -7.24 -1.53
N LYS A 26 8.90 -8.38 -1.07
CA LYS A 26 8.84 -9.61 -1.85
C LYS A 26 7.73 -9.54 -2.89
N GLU A 27 6.56 -9.11 -2.44
CA GLU A 27 5.34 -9.01 -3.24
C GLU A 27 4.41 -7.94 -2.64
N TRP A 28 3.63 -7.31 -3.52
CA TRP A 28 2.59 -6.35 -3.13
C TRP A 28 1.39 -6.49 -4.06
N GLU A 29 0.20 -6.16 -3.58
CA GLU A 29 -1.03 -6.18 -4.37
C GLU A 29 -2.07 -5.14 -3.91
N ILE A 30 -3.06 -4.89 -4.77
CA ILE A 30 -4.25 -4.08 -4.48
C ILE A 30 -5.50 -4.89 -4.87
N PRO A 31 -6.26 -5.44 -3.92
CA PRO A 31 -7.32 -6.39 -4.24
C PRO A 31 -8.55 -5.80 -4.96
N TYR A 32 -8.75 -4.47 -4.93
CA TYR A 32 -9.96 -3.83 -5.46
C TYR A 32 -9.72 -2.69 -6.43
N GLU A 33 -8.64 -2.74 -7.21
CA GLU A 33 -8.29 -1.66 -8.15
C GLU A 33 -9.47 -1.22 -9.05
N GLY A 34 -10.32 -2.17 -9.47
CA GLY A 34 -11.48 -1.91 -10.34
C GLY A 34 -12.69 -1.20 -9.70
N ILE A 35 -12.73 -1.03 -8.37
CA ILE A 35 -13.85 -0.37 -7.64
C ILE A 35 -13.39 0.98 -7.03
N LEU A 36 -12.09 1.29 -7.10
CA LEU A 36 -11.51 2.50 -6.51
C LEU A 36 -11.95 3.76 -7.27
N THR A 37 -12.93 4.48 -6.72
CA THR A 37 -13.35 5.79 -7.22
C THR A 37 -12.58 6.95 -6.56
N ARG A 38 -11.83 6.71 -5.47
CA ARG A 38 -11.01 7.69 -4.73
C ARG A 38 -9.80 7.03 -4.04
N LEU A 39 -8.68 7.78 -3.91
CA LEU A 39 -7.45 7.38 -3.20
C LEU A 39 -7.69 6.97 -1.74
N THR A 40 -8.68 7.60 -1.11
CA THR A 40 -9.06 7.37 0.29
C THR A 40 -9.55 5.95 0.57
N ALA A 41 -9.76 5.12 -0.46
CA ALA A 41 -10.17 3.72 -0.35
C ALA A 41 -9.09 2.72 -0.79
N ALA A 42 -7.91 3.19 -1.23
CA ALA A 42 -6.85 2.32 -1.73
C ALA A 42 -6.12 1.65 -0.57
N ILE A 43 -6.39 0.35 -0.40
CA ILE A 43 -5.69 -0.52 0.54
C ILE A 43 -4.69 -1.34 -0.25
N PHE A 44 -3.42 -1.16 0.09
CA PHE A 44 -2.31 -1.92 -0.46
C PHE A 44 -1.98 -3.03 0.52
N PHE A 45 -1.50 -4.15 0.00
CA PHE A 45 -0.96 -5.22 0.81
C PHE A 45 0.45 -5.53 0.36
N LEU A 46 1.33 -5.90 1.29
CA LEU A 46 2.70 -6.28 0.97
C LEU A 46 3.23 -7.36 1.92
N THR A 47 4.22 -8.09 1.45
CA THR A 47 5.03 -9.00 2.23
C THR A 47 6.49 -8.54 2.13
N PRO A 48 7.18 -8.22 3.24
CA PRO A 48 8.59 -7.90 3.22
C PRO A 48 9.41 -9.11 2.78
N THR A 49 10.61 -8.88 2.25
CA THR A 49 11.56 -9.98 2.02
C THR A 49 12.11 -10.53 3.33
N GLU A 50 12.31 -9.64 4.31
CA GLU A 50 12.81 -9.96 5.65
C GLU A 50 12.18 -9.01 6.68
N ASP A 51 11.72 -9.54 7.81
CA ASP A 51 11.11 -8.73 8.89
C ASP A 51 12.07 -7.69 9.48
N SER A 52 13.36 -7.96 9.45
CA SER A 52 14.43 -7.05 9.89
C SER A 52 14.49 -5.75 9.08
N ARG A 53 13.90 -5.71 7.89
CA ARG A 53 13.88 -4.55 6.99
C ARG A 53 12.57 -3.77 7.00
N LEU A 54 11.64 -4.14 7.87
CA LEU A 54 10.34 -3.47 7.98
C LEU A 54 10.49 -1.97 8.25
N GLU A 55 11.39 -1.57 9.15
CA GLU A 55 11.63 -0.15 9.44
C GLU A 55 12.09 0.64 8.22
N GLU A 56 12.91 0.05 7.35
CA GLU A 56 13.37 0.67 6.10
C GLU A 56 12.20 0.86 5.12
N ILE A 57 11.36 -0.17 4.96
CA ILE A 57 10.15 -0.11 4.13
C ILE A 57 9.22 1.00 4.65
N TRP A 58 8.99 1.07 5.97
CA TRP A 58 8.12 2.08 6.58
C TRP A 58 8.68 3.49 6.43
N LYS A 59 10.00 3.66 6.54
CA LYS A 59 10.67 4.95 6.33
C LYS A 59 10.55 5.44 4.88
N GLU A 60 10.60 4.55 3.90
CA GLU A 60 10.38 4.93 2.51
C GLU A 60 8.90 5.26 2.25
N LEU A 61 7.98 4.44 2.74
CA LEU A 61 6.54 4.63 2.53
C LEU A 61 5.97 5.82 3.30
N SER A 62 6.56 6.22 4.43
CA SER A 62 6.16 7.40 5.20
C SER A 62 6.40 8.73 4.47
N ARG A 63 7.14 8.72 3.35
CA ARG A 63 7.27 9.87 2.45
C ARG A 63 5.94 10.22 1.78
N HIS A 64 5.05 9.24 1.64
CA HIS A 64 3.69 9.47 1.17
C HIS A 64 2.84 10.02 2.32
N LYS A 65 2.06 11.06 2.04
CA LYS A 65 1.17 11.65 3.04
C LYS A 65 0.16 10.61 3.53
N MET A 66 -0.18 10.68 4.81
CA MET A 66 -1.23 9.86 5.44
C MET A 66 -0.92 8.35 5.40
N PHE A 67 0.35 7.97 5.29
CA PHE A 67 0.79 6.58 5.40
C PHE A 67 0.40 5.98 6.76
N GLN A 68 -0.22 4.82 6.70
CA GLN A 68 -0.56 3.95 7.82
C GLN A 68 -0.27 2.51 7.43
N TYR A 69 0.08 1.69 8.41
CA TYR A 69 0.29 0.27 8.21
C TYR A 69 -0.22 -0.50 9.42
N ARG A 70 -0.66 -1.74 9.17
CA ARG A 70 -1.05 -2.70 10.20
C ARG A 70 -0.88 -4.11 9.68
N GLN A 71 -0.77 -5.08 10.59
CA GLN A 71 -0.69 -6.47 10.20
C GLN A 71 -2.03 -6.94 9.59
N ASN A 72 -1.98 -7.74 8.54
CA ASN A 72 -3.16 -8.32 7.89
C ASN A 72 -3.54 -9.65 8.56
N GLU A 73 -3.99 -9.59 9.81
CA GLU A 73 -4.33 -10.78 10.60
C GLU A 73 -5.53 -11.53 10.03
N GLU A 74 -6.54 -10.81 9.52
CA GLU A 74 -7.77 -11.42 9.03
C GLU A 74 -7.61 -12.16 7.69
N LYS A 75 -6.62 -11.77 6.86
CA LYS A 75 -6.35 -12.33 5.52
C LYS A 75 -7.57 -12.50 4.60
N LYS A 76 -8.63 -11.72 4.82
CA LYS A 76 -9.89 -11.80 4.06
C LYS A 76 -9.77 -11.22 2.65
N LEU A 77 -8.94 -10.18 2.49
CA LEU A 77 -8.81 -9.40 1.26
C LEU A 77 -7.55 -9.75 0.46
N SER A 78 -6.53 -10.23 1.15
CA SER A 78 -5.20 -10.53 0.61
C SER A 78 -4.56 -11.57 1.51
N ARG A 79 -3.68 -12.39 0.95
CA ARG A 79 -2.88 -13.37 1.71
C ARG A 79 -1.58 -12.78 2.25
N LEU A 80 -1.22 -11.57 1.82
CA LEU A 80 0.02 -10.91 2.20
C LEU A 80 -0.01 -10.46 3.66
N GLU A 81 1.17 -10.19 4.21
CA GLU A 81 1.35 -10.08 5.65
C GLU A 81 0.94 -8.74 6.22
N TRP A 82 1.16 -7.67 5.46
CA TRP A 82 0.94 -6.30 5.90
C TRP A 82 -0.09 -5.61 5.04
N ARG A 83 -0.95 -4.84 5.71
CA ARG A 83 -1.88 -3.91 5.11
C ARG A 83 -1.31 -2.50 5.24
N VAL A 84 -1.23 -1.80 4.12
CA VAL A 84 -0.73 -0.43 4.01
C VAL A 84 -1.80 0.46 3.40
N GLU A 85 -1.99 1.62 4.00
CA GLU A 85 -3.01 2.57 3.62
C GLU A 85 -2.42 3.99 3.55
N PHE A 86 -2.98 4.80 2.67
CA PHE A 86 -2.54 6.19 2.48
C PHE A 86 -3.73 7.16 2.61
N ASN A 87 -4.61 6.88 3.57
CA ASN A 87 -5.87 7.57 3.81
C ASN A 87 -5.94 8.02 5.28
N LYS A 88 -6.30 9.28 5.53
CA LYS A 88 -6.95 9.62 6.81
C LYS A 88 -7.94 10.76 6.61
N GLY A 89 -9.17 10.57 7.09
CA GLY A 89 -10.15 11.66 7.21
C GLY A 89 -11.56 11.40 6.66
N PHE A 90 -11.96 10.16 6.39
CA PHE A 90 -13.40 9.84 6.36
C PHE A 90 -13.73 9.10 7.65
N GLU A 91 -14.13 9.86 8.67
CA GLU A 91 -15.09 9.33 9.64
C GLU A 91 -16.36 8.98 8.84
N LEU A 92 -16.85 7.75 9.03
CA LEU A 92 -18.14 7.30 8.52
C LEU A 92 -19.27 8.04 9.25
#